data_AF-A0A9P0AQK9-F1
#
_entry.id   AF-A0A9P0AQK9-F1
#
_cell.length_a   1.000
_cell.length_b   1.000
_cell.length_c   1.000
_cell.angle_alpha   90.00
_cell.angle_beta   90.00
_cell.angle_gamma   90.00
#
_symmetry.space_group_name_H-M   'P 1'
#
loop_
_entity.id
_entity.type
_entity.pdbx_description
1 polymer ?
#
loop_
_entity_poly.entity_id
_entity_poly.type
_entity_poly.pdbx_seq_one_letter_code
_entity_poly.pdbx_strand_id
1 'polypeptide(L)'
;MENTSNQVFSTIQAAAMGLNGTEAISPEVTVVVQKPNELINHVIHAEWYVKGMTYAEFIELHTGAQFNFNELEKQFVKICSDNSEPITKDNPMMRIFFFCGKVLYEIGPESRKVKNNMGDKTWVMHFPSNINNKLIIITAYISTFKNPSSTYKGETMDTKRVLTIKQASHLAVEILGRICTKAATEVKPKILLTPLAGAVFSKEDIIKLSGVLKVNLGTVVGVVNKSCQSESHYLDE
;
A
#
# COMPACT_ATOMS: atom_id res chain seq x y z
N MET A 1 20.59 40.54 -0.42
CA MET A 1 20.94 40.12 -1.79
C MET A 1 19.75 39.36 -2.31
N GLU A 2 19.06 39.90 -3.30
CA GLU A 2 17.95 39.21 -3.95
C GLU A 2 18.52 38.10 -4.84
N ASN A 3 18.05 36.87 -4.63
CA ASN A 3 18.54 35.71 -5.37
C ASN A 3 17.56 35.39 -6.51
N THR A 4 17.46 36.31 -7.45
CA THR A 4 16.56 36.23 -8.61
C THR A 4 17.16 35.31 -9.67
N SER A 5 16.70 34.06 -9.73
CA SER A 5 17.11 33.11 -10.77
C SER A 5 16.25 33.29 -12.02
N ASN A 6 16.69 34.15 -12.94
CA ASN A 6 16.08 34.21 -14.28
C ASN A 6 16.56 33.00 -15.09
N GLN A 7 15.70 32.00 -15.27
CA GLN A 7 15.92 30.93 -16.25
C GLN A 7 15.13 31.22 -17.52
N VAL A 8 15.82 31.23 -18.66
CA VAL A 8 15.21 31.28 -20.00
C VAL A 8 14.99 29.85 -20.47
N PHE A 9 13.74 29.50 -20.77
CA PHE A 9 13.37 28.14 -21.17
C PHE A 9 13.40 27.96 -22.70
N SER A 10 13.79 26.77 -23.14
CA SER A 10 13.78 26.41 -24.56
C SER A 10 12.36 26.13 -25.08
N THR A 11 12.15 26.22 -26.39
CA THR A 11 10.84 26.02 -27.06
C THR A 11 10.14 24.71 -26.69
N ILE A 12 10.90 23.68 -26.31
CA ILE A 12 10.38 22.36 -25.90
C ILE A 12 9.63 22.45 -24.54
N GLN A 13 10.07 23.32 -23.63
CA GLN A 13 9.40 23.54 -22.34
C GLN A 13 8.11 24.35 -22.47
N ALA A 14 8.03 25.29 -23.43
CA ALA A 14 6.79 26.01 -23.73
C ALA A 14 5.67 25.06 -24.25
N ALA A 15 6.03 24.09 -25.10
CA ALA A 15 5.09 23.07 -25.57
C ALA A 15 4.58 22.17 -24.43
N ALA A 16 5.43 21.85 -23.44
CA ALA A 16 5.04 21.06 -22.27
C ALA A 16 4.02 21.76 -21.35
N MET A 17 3.83 23.09 -21.49
CA MET A 17 2.84 23.88 -20.73
C MET A 17 1.45 23.93 -21.39
N GLY A 18 1.23 23.19 -22.50
CA GLY A 18 -0.08 23.05 -23.14
C GLY A 18 -0.45 24.19 -24.10
N LEU A 19 0.51 25.03 -24.50
CA LEU A 19 0.35 26.13 -25.46
C LEU A 19 0.30 25.61 -26.91
N ASN A 20 -0.70 24.78 -27.23
CA ASN A 20 -0.98 24.35 -28.61
C ASN A 20 -1.91 25.34 -29.31
N GLY A 21 -1.31 26.30 -30.03
CA GLY A 21 -1.98 27.17 -30.99
C GLY A 21 -1.07 27.41 -32.19
N THR A 22 -1.62 27.35 -33.40
CA THR A 22 -0.87 27.56 -34.66
C THR A 22 -0.61 29.03 -34.95
N GLU A 23 -0.02 29.74 -33.99
CA GLU A 23 0.43 31.12 -34.11
C GLU A 23 1.91 31.23 -33.68
N ALA A 24 2.63 32.21 -34.25
CA ALA A 24 4.08 32.28 -34.13
C ALA A 24 4.55 32.50 -32.68
N ILE A 25 5.45 31.65 -32.20
CA ILE A 25 5.95 31.68 -30.82
C ILE A 25 6.95 32.83 -30.63
N SER A 26 6.53 33.89 -29.93
CA SER A 26 7.37 34.80 -29.12
C SER A 26 6.41 35.68 -28.30
N PRO A 27 6.56 35.82 -26.96
CA PRO A 27 7.84 36.00 -26.28
C PRO A 27 8.17 34.95 -25.20
N GLU A 28 9.39 35.06 -24.69
CA GLU A 28 9.94 34.31 -23.56
C GLU A 28 9.02 34.41 -22.31
N VAL A 29 8.42 33.29 -21.92
CA VAL A 29 7.63 33.22 -20.68
C VAL A 29 8.57 33.28 -19.48
N THR A 30 8.71 34.47 -18.90
CA THR A 30 9.51 34.67 -17.69
C THR A 30 8.75 34.17 -16.47
N VAL A 31 9.09 32.97 -15.99
CA VAL A 31 8.52 32.42 -14.76
C VAL A 31 9.30 32.96 -13.55
N VAL A 32 8.75 33.94 -12.85
CA VAL A 32 9.36 34.50 -11.63
C VAL A 32 9.08 33.57 -10.45
N VAL A 33 9.89 32.52 -10.29
CA VAL A 33 9.87 31.66 -9.10
C VAL A 33 10.79 32.25 -8.03
N GLN A 34 10.27 33.18 -7.23
CA GLN A 34 10.95 33.61 -6.01
C GLN A 34 10.40 32.84 -4.81
N LYS A 35 11.26 32.07 -4.15
CA LYS A 35 10.95 31.43 -2.87
C LYS A 35 10.62 32.51 -1.82
N PRO A 36 9.42 32.52 -1.20
CA PRO A 36 9.06 33.50 -0.18
C PRO A 36 10.04 33.49 1.00
N ASN A 37 10.32 34.67 1.56
CA ASN A 37 11.29 34.84 2.66
C ASN A 37 10.87 34.08 3.92
N GLU A 38 9.58 33.91 4.13
CA GLU A 38 8.95 33.13 5.20
C GLU A 38 9.37 31.65 5.14
N LEU A 39 9.67 31.15 3.94
CA LEU A 39 10.11 29.77 3.70
C LEU A 39 11.64 29.63 3.65
N ILE A 40 12.43 30.67 3.98
CA ILE A 40 13.89 30.68 3.77
C ILE A 40 14.62 29.42 4.29
N ASN A 41 14.20 28.89 5.45
CA ASN A 41 14.77 27.69 6.08
C ASN A 41 14.19 26.35 5.57
N HIS A 42 13.16 26.36 4.73
CA HIS A 42 12.55 25.15 4.17
C HIS A 42 13.36 24.64 2.97
N VAL A 43 13.50 23.32 2.82
CA VAL A 43 14.02 22.72 1.58
C VAL A 43 12.84 22.50 0.63
N ILE A 44 12.94 23.00 -0.61
CA ILE A 44 11.97 22.67 -1.66
C ILE A 44 12.23 21.21 -2.06
N HIS A 45 11.24 20.35 -1.86
CA HIS A 45 11.39 18.91 -2.08
C HIS A 45 11.19 18.52 -3.56
N ALA A 46 10.26 19.18 -4.24
CA ALA A 46 9.93 19.02 -5.64
C ALA A 46 9.29 20.31 -6.16
N GLU A 47 9.41 20.54 -7.46
CA GLU A 47 8.75 21.64 -8.19
C GLU A 47 7.98 21.03 -9.37
N TRP A 48 6.76 21.51 -9.60
CA TRP A 48 5.88 21.00 -10.65
C TRP A 48 5.26 22.15 -11.44
N TYR A 49 5.24 22.00 -12.76
CA TYR A 49 4.45 22.87 -13.63
C TYR A 49 3.05 22.25 -13.77
N VAL A 50 2.03 22.95 -13.25
CA VAL A 50 0.64 22.49 -13.32
C VAL A 50 0.12 22.69 -14.74
N LYS A 51 0.09 21.60 -15.53
CA LYS A 51 -0.59 21.58 -16.83
C LYS A 51 -2.09 21.30 -16.66
N GLY A 52 -2.90 21.84 -17.56
CA GLY A 52 -4.26 21.36 -17.76
C GLY A 52 -4.27 19.89 -18.18
N MET A 53 -5.29 19.15 -17.74
CA MET A 53 -5.48 17.73 -18.03
C MET A 53 -6.98 17.48 -18.18
N THR A 54 -7.37 16.72 -19.19
CA THR A 54 -8.77 16.32 -19.39
C THR A 54 -9.18 15.23 -18.39
N TYR A 55 -10.48 15.07 -18.19
CA TYR A 55 -11.03 13.99 -17.37
C TYR A 55 -10.59 12.59 -17.84
N ALA A 56 -10.49 12.39 -19.17
CA ALA A 56 -10.04 11.13 -19.75
C ALA A 56 -8.56 10.85 -19.47
N GLU A 57 -7.67 11.83 -19.72
CA GLU A 57 -6.24 11.70 -19.40
C GLU A 57 -6.01 11.49 -17.90
N PHE A 58 -6.81 12.13 -17.04
CA PHE A 58 -6.70 11.92 -15.59
C PHE A 58 -7.08 10.49 -15.19
N ILE A 59 -8.13 9.91 -15.78
CA ILE A 59 -8.48 8.50 -15.56
C ILE A 59 -7.34 7.61 -16.05
N GLU A 60 -6.96 7.73 -17.33
CA GLU A 60 -5.96 6.86 -17.97
C GLU A 60 -4.62 6.86 -17.21
N LEU A 61 -4.17 8.03 -16.74
CA LEU A 61 -2.94 8.18 -15.95
C LEU A 61 -2.99 7.48 -14.58
N HIS A 62 -4.19 7.28 -14.00
CA HIS A 62 -4.38 6.73 -12.66
C HIS A 62 -5.08 5.35 -12.62
N THR A 63 -5.34 4.70 -13.77
CA THR A 63 -6.03 3.39 -13.86
C THR A 63 -5.38 2.36 -14.81
N GLY A 64 -4.05 2.38 -14.99
CA GLY A 64 -3.38 1.89 -16.23
C GLY A 64 -3.89 0.60 -16.93
N ALA A 65 -3.92 -0.62 -16.36
CA ALA A 65 -3.53 -1.09 -15.03
C ALA A 65 -4.06 -2.55 -14.79
N GLN A 66 -3.50 -3.41 -13.89
CA GLN A 66 -4.28 -4.33 -12.99
C GLN A 66 -3.48 -5.11 -11.88
N PHE A 67 -3.62 -4.73 -10.60
CA PHE A 67 -2.90 -5.35 -9.45
C PHE A 67 -3.48 -6.73 -9.19
N ASN A 68 -2.75 -7.76 -9.58
CA ASN A 68 -3.26 -9.11 -9.49
C ASN A 68 -3.13 -9.68 -8.07
N PHE A 69 -4.01 -9.22 -7.16
CA PHE A 69 -4.11 -9.76 -5.80
C PHE A 69 -4.36 -11.28 -5.79
N ASN A 70 -5.15 -11.79 -6.75
CA ASN A 70 -5.41 -13.22 -6.89
C ASN A 70 -4.12 -14.00 -7.17
N GLU A 71 -3.20 -13.45 -7.97
CA GLU A 71 -1.89 -14.07 -8.19
C GLU A 71 -1.00 -13.94 -6.95
N LEU A 72 -1.01 -12.79 -6.26
CA LEU A 72 -0.31 -12.64 -4.98
C LEU A 72 -0.77 -13.67 -3.94
N GLU A 73 -2.08 -13.92 -3.81
CA GLU A 73 -2.61 -14.91 -2.89
C GLU A 73 -2.20 -16.35 -3.28
N LYS A 74 -2.26 -16.70 -4.58
CA LYS A 74 -1.76 -18.00 -5.08
C LYS A 74 -0.27 -18.20 -4.79
N GLN A 75 0.55 -17.15 -4.95
CA GLN A 75 1.98 -17.21 -4.61
C GLN A 75 2.19 -17.29 -3.10
N PHE A 76 1.34 -16.65 -2.30
CA PHE A 76 1.40 -16.72 -0.84
C PHE A 76 1.00 -18.10 -0.29
N VAL A 77 0.06 -18.82 -0.91
CA VAL A 77 -0.24 -20.23 -0.56
C VAL A 77 1.00 -21.12 -0.71
N LYS A 78 1.89 -20.84 -1.67
CA LYS A 78 3.18 -21.56 -1.82
C LYS A 78 4.17 -21.25 -0.68
N ILE A 79 3.99 -20.15 0.05
CA ILE A 79 4.79 -19.79 1.25
C ILE A 79 4.16 -20.40 2.50
N CYS A 80 2.85 -20.16 2.65
CA CYS A 80 2.06 -20.42 3.85
C CYS A 80 0.85 -21.25 3.44
N SER A 81 1.02 -22.57 3.36
CA SER A 81 0.01 -23.49 2.81
C SER A 81 -1.32 -23.52 3.56
N ASP A 82 -1.34 -23.10 4.83
CA ASP A 82 -2.58 -22.94 5.59
C ASP A 82 -3.39 -21.70 5.21
N ASN A 83 -2.91 -20.86 4.28
CA ASN A 83 -3.69 -19.75 3.74
C ASN A 83 -4.90 -20.20 2.91
N SER A 84 -4.84 -21.38 2.28
CA SER A 84 -5.99 -21.98 1.56
C SER A 84 -6.96 -22.74 2.47
N GLU A 85 -6.59 -22.98 3.73
CA GLU A 85 -7.39 -23.79 4.66
C GLU A 85 -8.50 -22.97 5.32
N PRO A 86 -9.67 -23.57 5.62
CA PRO A 86 -10.74 -22.89 6.32
C PRO A 86 -10.36 -22.58 7.77
N ILE A 87 -10.59 -21.33 8.19
CA ILE A 87 -10.44 -20.94 9.60
C ILE A 87 -11.55 -21.60 10.43
N THR A 88 -11.15 -22.57 11.26
CA THR A 88 -12.01 -23.29 12.22
C THR A 88 -11.47 -23.12 13.64
N LYS A 89 -12.30 -23.41 14.65
CA LYS A 89 -11.86 -23.38 16.06
C LYS A 89 -10.93 -24.54 16.41
N ASP A 90 -11.07 -25.64 15.67
CA ASP A 90 -10.39 -26.91 15.90
C ASP A 90 -9.02 -26.98 15.19
N ASN A 91 -8.61 -25.91 14.48
CA ASN A 91 -7.27 -25.75 13.90
C ASN A 91 -6.47 -24.67 14.67
N PRO A 92 -5.89 -25.00 15.83
CA PRO A 92 -5.32 -24.01 16.76
C PRO A 92 -3.98 -23.40 16.33
N MET A 93 -3.31 -23.89 15.27
CA MET A 93 -1.93 -23.54 14.92
C MET A 93 -1.73 -23.13 13.45
N MET A 94 -2.61 -22.28 12.92
CA MET A 94 -2.44 -21.71 11.58
C MET A 94 -1.35 -20.62 11.54
N ARG A 95 -0.33 -20.78 10.69
CA ARG A 95 0.80 -19.83 10.54
C ARG A 95 0.33 -18.48 10.00
N ILE A 96 -0.74 -18.44 9.21
CA ILE A 96 -1.36 -17.18 8.74
C ILE A 96 -1.75 -16.23 9.88
N PHE A 97 -2.08 -16.70 11.08
CA PHE A 97 -2.43 -15.82 12.20
C PHE A 97 -1.20 -15.07 12.71
N PHE A 98 -0.04 -15.74 12.79
CA PHE A 98 1.22 -15.12 13.17
C PHE A 98 1.68 -14.10 12.11
N PHE A 99 1.62 -14.48 10.82
CA PHE A 99 1.90 -13.57 9.71
C PHE A 99 1.02 -12.30 9.78
N CYS A 100 -0.30 -12.49 9.86
CA CYS A 100 -1.28 -11.41 9.94
C CYS A 100 -1.02 -10.48 11.13
N GLY A 101 -0.78 -11.05 12.33
CA GLY A 101 -0.48 -10.29 13.53
C GLY A 101 0.80 -9.45 13.39
N LYS A 102 1.90 -10.08 12.98
CA LYS A 102 3.19 -9.39 12.78
C LYS A 102 3.12 -8.30 11.72
N VAL A 103 2.44 -8.53 10.60
CA VAL A 103 2.33 -7.53 9.53
C VAL A 103 1.52 -6.31 9.98
N LEU A 104 0.33 -6.52 10.56
CA LEU A 104 -0.59 -5.41 10.87
C LEU A 104 -0.18 -4.59 12.11
N TYR A 105 0.36 -5.24 13.15
CA TYR A 105 0.61 -4.60 14.44
C TYR A 105 2.08 -4.26 14.70
N GLU A 106 3.04 -4.82 13.94
CA GLU A 106 4.48 -4.54 14.11
C GLU A 106 5.12 -3.99 12.82
N ILE A 107 5.18 -4.79 11.75
CA ILE A 107 5.94 -4.46 10.53
C ILE A 107 5.36 -3.25 9.79
N GLY A 108 4.04 -3.20 9.61
CA GLY A 108 3.35 -2.04 9.00
C GLY A 108 3.65 -0.74 9.76
N PRO A 109 3.40 -0.67 11.09
CA PRO A 109 3.81 0.46 11.92
C PRO A 109 5.30 0.82 11.88
N GLU A 110 6.22 -0.15 11.82
CA GLU A 110 7.65 0.11 11.73
C GLU A 110 8.10 0.63 10.36
N SER A 111 7.56 0.08 9.27
CA SER A 111 7.91 0.46 7.89
C SER A 111 7.54 1.91 7.57
N ARG A 112 6.49 2.45 8.20
CA ARG A 112 6.13 3.88 8.12
C ARG A 112 7.19 4.80 8.74
N LYS A 113 8.02 4.31 9.67
CA LYS A 113 9.14 5.06 10.27
C LYS A 113 10.39 5.10 9.38
N VAL A 114 10.47 4.28 8.33
CA VAL A 114 11.57 4.30 7.36
C VAL A 114 11.41 5.52 6.44
N LYS A 115 12.45 6.34 6.36
CA LYS A 115 12.54 7.51 5.46
C LYS A 115 13.49 7.18 4.31
N ASN A 116 13.30 7.84 3.16
CA ASN A 116 14.01 7.57 1.91
C ASN A 116 15.54 7.59 2.02
N ASN A 117 16.08 8.28 3.03
CA ASN A 117 17.53 8.48 3.24
C ASN A 117 18.13 7.55 4.32
N MET A 118 17.35 6.67 4.96
CA MET A 118 17.82 5.79 6.06
C MET A 118 18.10 4.35 5.61
N GLY A 119 18.06 4.08 4.30
CA GLY A 119 18.16 2.73 3.75
C GLY A 119 16.89 1.90 3.95
N ASP A 120 16.77 0.82 3.18
CA ASP A 120 15.63 -0.07 3.25
C ASP A 120 15.72 -1.06 4.41
N LYS A 121 14.56 -1.40 4.98
CA LYS A 121 14.43 -2.43 6.01
C LYS A 121 13.79 -3.69 5.45
N THR A 122 14.27 -4.83 5.93
CA THR A 122 13.76 -6.16 5.58
C THR A 122 13.48 -6.95 6.85
N TRP A 123 12.27 -7.48 6.97
CA TRP A 123 11.86 -8.42 7.98
C TRP A 123 11.80 -9.82 7.36
N VAL A 124 12.26 -10.83 8.09
CA VAL A 124 12.38 -12.21 7.58
C VAL A 124 11.42 -13.10 8.36
N MET A 125 10.63 -13.90 7.63
CA MET A 125 9.72 -14.89 8.20
C MET A 125 10.01 -16.27 7.63
N HIS A 126 10.10 -17.26 8.51
CA HIS A 126 10.37 -18.65 8.17
C HIS A 126 9.11 -19.50 8.36
N PHE A 127 8.66 -20.13 7.28
CA PHE A 127 7.48 -20.96 7.23
C PHE A 127 7.93 -22.42 7.13
N PRO A 128 7.92 -23.19 8.24
CA PRO A 128 8.17 -24.62 8.18
C PRO A 128 7.01 -25.30 7.45
N SER A 129 7.34 -26.17 6.49
CA SER A 129 6.40 -26.92 5.67
C SER A 129 6.89 -28.36 5.49
N ASN A 130 5.98 -29.33 5.55
CA ASN A 130 6.30 -30.73 5.29
C ASN A 130 5.91 -31.06 3.84
N ILE A 131 6.91 -31.33 3.00
CA ILE A 131 6.72 -31.68 1.59
C ILE A 131 7.40 -33.03 1.37
N ASN A 132 6.65 -34.02 0.88
CA ASN A 132 7.14 -35.40 0.66
C ASN A 132 7.86 -35.99 1.89
N ASN A 133 7.23 -35.86 3.07
CA ASN A 133 7.77 -36.26 4.38
C ASN A 133 9.11 -35.61 4.79
N LYS A 134 9.54 -34.55 4.10
CA LYS A 134 10.72 -33.75 4.45
C LYS A 134 10.31 -32.38 4.96
N LEU A 135 10.90 -31.97 6.09
CA LEU A 135 10.78 -30.59 6.59
C LEU A 135 11.58 -29.65 5.66
N ILE A 136 10.88 -28.68 5.08
CA ILE A 136 11.43 -27.61 4.25
C ILE A 136 11.03 -26.28 4.89
N ILE A 137 11.97 -25.33 4.94
CA ILE A 137 11.70 -23.97 5.43
C ILE A 137 11.61 -23.04 4.22
N ILE A 138 10.44 -22.47 4.01
CA ILE A 138 10.21 -21.43 2.99
C ILE A 138 10.35 -20.08 3.68
N THR A 139 11.09 -19.16 3.08
CA THR A 139 11.42 -17.86 3.70
C THR A 139 10.80 -16.71 2.92
N ALA A 140 9.99 -15.90 3.59
CA ALA A 140 9.51 -14.63 3.06
C ALA A 140 10.39 -13.48 3.58
N TYR A 141 10.88 -12.65 2.67
CA TYR A 141 11.53 -11.38 2.94
C TYR A 141 10.51 -10.28 2.66
N ILE A 142 10.06 -9.60 3.71
CA ILE A 142 9.15 -8.47 3.60
C ILE A 142 10.02 -7.21 3.65
N SER A 143 10.02 -6.39 2.60
CA SER A 143 10.98 -5.29 2.45
C SER A 143 10.31 -3.95 2.10
N THR A 144 10.89 -2.85 2.61
CA THR A 144 10.68 -1.53 2.01
C THR A 144 11.50 -1.39 0.73
N PHE A 145 11.03 -0.53 -0.17
CA PHE A 145 11.72 -0.12 -1.40
C PHE A 145 11.61 1.41 -1.53
N LYS A 146 12.13 2.13 -0.53
CA LYS A 146 12.06 3.59 -0.40
C LYS A 146 13.32 4.32 -0.87
N ASN A 147 14.43 3.60 -1.03
CA ASN A 147 15.63 4.12 -1.67
C ASN A 147 15.45 4.05 -3.21
N PRO A 148 15.67 5.14 -3.98
CA PRO A 148 15.55 5.13 -5.44
C PRO A 148 16.40 4.09 -6.18
N SER A 149 17.51 3.60 -5.59
CA SER A 149 18.31 2.52 -6.17
C SER A 149 17.74 1.11 -5.93
N SER A 150 16.69 0.97 -5.11
CA SER A 150 16.10 -0.31 -4.71
C SER A 150 14.92 -0.67 -5.61
N THR A 151 15.16 -1.40 -6.70
CA THR A 151 14.08 -1.95 -7.53
C THR A 151 13.54 -3.27 -6.96
N TYR A 152 12.24 -3.35 -6.69
CA TYR A 152 11.56 -4.63 -6.50
C TYR A 152 11.53 -5.40 -7.83
N LYS A 153 12.10 -6.60 -7.86
CA LYS A 153 12.20 -7.44 -9.08
C LYS A 153 11.23 -8.64 -9.11
N GLY A 154 10.35 -8.78 -8.12
CA GLY A 154 9.45 -9.95 -8.03
C GLY A 154 10.16 -11.30 -7.85
N GLU A 155 11.46 -11.31 -7.51
CA GLU A 155 12.27 -12.52 -7.54
C GLU A 155 11.76 -13.61 -6.59
N THR A 156 11.58 -14.79 -7.19
CA THR A 156 10.78 -15.91 -6.67
C THR A 156 11.60 -17.20 -6.83
N MET A 157 12.65 -17.35 -6.04
CA MET A 157 13.45 -18.60 -5.97
C MET A 157 12.73 -19.63 -5.09
N ASP A 158 12.68 -20.92 -5.44
CA ASP A 158 11.75 -21.92 -4.84
C ASP A 158 11.50 -21.83 -3.32
N THR A 159 12.54 -21.63 -2.51
CA THR A 159 12.42 -21.52 -1.03
C THR A 159 12.49 -20.09 -0.48
N LYS A 160 12.60 -19.06 -1.33
CA LYS A 160 12.73 -17.64 -0.96
C LYS A 160 11.78 -16.76 -1.78
N ARG A 161 10.98 -15.94 -1.11
CA ARG A 161 10.04 -15.00 -1.75
C ARG A 161 10.25 -13.60 -1.21
N VAL A 162 10.22 -12.60 -2.09
CA VAL A 162 10.27 -11.19 -1.70
C VAL A 162 8.88 -10.57 -1.81
N LEU A 163 8.40 -9.98 -0.72
CA LEU A 163 7.15 -9.23 -0.64
C LEU A 163 7.46 -7.76 -0.35
N THR A 164 6.80 -6.84 -1.05
CA THR A 164 6.76 -5.45 -0.60
C THR A 164 5.90 -5.33 0.66
N ILE A 165 6.11 -4.29 1.47
CA ILE A 165 5.23 -3.97 2.62
C ILE A 165 3.77 -3.90 2.19
N LYS A 166 3.48 -3.32 1.03
CA LYS A 166 2.15 -3.19 0.45
C LYS A 166 1.53 -4.54 0.12
N GLN A 167 2.26 -5.45 -0.54
CA GLN A 167 1.81 -6.82 -0.81
C GLN A 167 1.51 -7.59 0.49
N ALA A 168 2.45 -7.57 1.44
CA ALA A 168 2.28 -8.24 2.73
C ALA A 168 1.07 -7.68 3.51
N SER A 169 0.87 -6.36 3.48
CA SER A 169 -0.25 -5.69 4.15
C SER A 169 -1.59 -6.09 3.55
N HIS A 170 -1.73 -6.13 2.22
CA HIS A 170 -2.97 -6.59 1.57
C HIS A 170 -3.31 -8.04 1.93
N LEU A 171 -2.33 -8.95 1.89
CA LEU A 171 -2.50 -10.34 2.33
C LEU A 171 -2.97 -10.41 3.79
N ALA A 172 -2.34 -9.63 4.68
CA ALA A 172 -2.68 -9.62 6.09
C ALA A 172 -4.07 -9.04 6.38
N VAL A 173 -4.51 -8.00 5.67
CA VAL A 173 -5.87 -7.45 5.82
C VAL A 173 -6.93 -8.41 5.25
N GLU A 174 -6.64 -9.14 4.17
CA GLU A 174 -7.54 -10.20 3.67
C GLU A 174 -7.69 -11.35 4.66
N ILE A 175 -6.58 -11.82 5.23
CA ILE A 175 -6.57 -12.81 6.31
C ILE A 175 -7.38 -12.28 7.51
N LEU A 176 -7.18 -11.02 7.91
CA LEU A 176 -7.97 -10.40 8.98
C LEU A 176 -9.47 -10.35 8.65
N GLY A 177 -9.87 -10.09 7.40
CA GLY A 177 -11.27 -10.14 6.98
C GLY A 177 -11.92 -11.51 7.19
N ARG A 178 -11.20 -12.59 6.85
CA ARG A 178 -11.62 -13.97 7.12
C ARG A 178 -11.70 -14.27 8.62
N ILE A 179 -10.73 -13.81 9.42
CA ILE A 179 -10.77 -13.91 10.89
C ILE A 179 -11.97 -13.15 11.47
N CYS A 180 -12.23 -11.91 11.03
CA CYS A 180 -13.34 -11.08 11.49
C CYS A 180 -14.71 -11.72 11.18
N THR A 181 -14.84 -12.35 10.02
CA THR A 181 -16.04 -13.12 9.63
C THR A 181 -16.33 -14.23 10.65
N LYS A 182 -15.32 -14.97 11.09
CA LYS A 182 -15.50 -16.01 12.13
C LYS A 182 -15.71 -15.42 13.51
N ALA A 183 -14.93 -14.40 13.89
CA ALA A 183 -15.04 -13.71 15.18
C ALA A 183 -16.42 -13.04 15.41
N ALA A 184 -17.10 -12.62 14.33
CA ALA A 184 -18.45 -12.07 14.39
C ALA A 184 -19.55 -13.14 14.58
N THR A 185 -19.26 -14.42 14.31
CA THR A 185 -20.20 -15.55 14.50
C THR A 185 -20.09 -16.23 15.87
N GLU A 186 -19.22 -15.76 16.76
CA GLU A 186 -19.13 -16.29 18.12
C GLU A 186 -20.35 -15.89 18.98
N VAL A 187 -20.68 -16.71 19.99
CA VAL A 187 -21.74 -16.42 21.00
C VAL A 187 -21.55 -15.04 21.67
N LYS A 188 -20.30 -14.59 21.77
CA LYS A 188 -19.94 -13.20 22.11
C LYS A 188 -19.08 -12.64 20.97
N PRO A 189 -19.69 -11.96 19.97
CA PRO A 189 -18.98 -11.47 18.80
C PRO A 189 -17.80 -10.56 19.18
N LYS A 190 -16.65 -10.75 18.53
CA LYS A 190 -15.45 -9.92 18.73
C LYS A 190 -15.19 -9.07 17.49
N ILE A 191 -15.17 -7.75 17.68
CA ILE A 191 -14.80 -6.78 16.64
C ILE A 191 -13.30 -6.51 16.75
N LEU A 192 -12.56 -7.01 15.76
CA LEU A 192 -11.12 -6.82 15.59
C LEU A 192 -10.90 -5.72 14.55
N LEU A 193 -10.18 -4.67 14.94
CA LEU A 193 -9.86 -3.54 14.06
C LEU A 193 -8.35 -3.41 13.92
N THR A 194 -7.87 -3.06 12.73
CA THR A 194 -6.50 -2.57 12.56
C THR A 194 -6.32 -1.27 13.38
N PRO A 195 -5.09 -0.90 13.75
CA PRO A 195 -4.86 0.32 14.53
C PRO A 195 -5.40 1.59 13.86
N LEU A 196 -5.43 1.63 12.51
CA LEU A 196 -5.95 2.76 11.76
C LEU A 196 -7.48 2.73 11.66
N ALA A 197 -8.10 1.56 11.46
CA ALA A 197 -9.55 1.43 11.51
C ALA A 197 -10.13 1.79 12.88
N GLY A 198 -9.49 1.35 13.97
CA GLY A 198 -9.89 1.68 15.34
C GLY A 198 -9.69 3.14 15.75
N ALA A 199 -8.93 3.92 14.96
CA ALA A 199 -8.79 5.37 15.16
C ALA A 199 -9.88 6.18 14.45
N VAL A 200 -10.57 5.60 13.47
CA VAL A 200 -11.58 6.27 12.63
C VAL A 200 -13.01 5.83 12.97
N PHE A 201 -13.20 4.55 13.32
CA PHE A 201 -14.53 3.98 13.54
C PHE A 201 -14.74 3.47 14.98
N SER A 202 -15.85 3.86 15.60
CA SER A 202 -16.32 3.25 16.85
C SER A 202 -16.85 1.84 16.59
N LYS A 203 -16.82 0.96 17.60
CA LYS A 203 -17.36 -0.41 17.46
C LYS A 203 -18.89 -0.39 17.41
N GLU A 204 -19.47 0.55 18.13
CA GLU A 204 -20.90 0.81 18.25
C GLU A 204 -21.50 1.20 16.90
N ASP A 205 -20.83 2.09 16.15
CA ASP A 205 -21.31 2.52 14.83
C ASP A 205 -21.11 1.45 13.76
N ILE A 206 -20.06 0.62 13.85
CA ILE A 206 -19.91 -0.57 12.99
C ILE A 206 -21.07 -1.56 13.19
N ILE A 207 -21.51 -1.78 14.44
CA ILE A 207 -22.66 -2.63 14.74
C ILE A 207 -23.95 -2.02 14.17
N LYS A 208 -24.18 -0.71 14.35
CA LYS A 208 -25.33 -0.01 13.73
C LYS A 208 -25.30 -0.13 12.21
N LEU A 209 -24.14 0.06 11.58
CA LEU A 209 -23.96 -0.01 10.13
C LEU A 209 -24.30 -1.41 9.59
N SER A 210 -23.86 -2.47 10.28
CA SER A 210 -24.26 -3.86 9.98
C SER A 210 -25.77 -4.06 10.05
N GLY A 211 -26.43 -3.51 11.08
CA GLY A 211 -27.89 -3.56 11.21
C GLY A 211 -28.64 -2.81 10.11
N VAL A 212 -28.23 -1.57 9.80
CA VAL A 212 -28.86 -0.72 8.78
C VAL A 212 -28.69 -1.30 7.37
N LEU A 213 -27.48 -1.73 7.02
CA LEU A 213 -27.19 -2.33 5.71
C LEU A 213 -27.70 -3.78 5.59
N LYS A 214 -28.08 -4.43 6.70
CA LYS A 214 -28.43 -5.86 6.78
C LYS A 214 -27.31 -6.78 6.29
N VAL A 215 -26.06 -6.33 6.43
CA VAL A 215 -24.85 -7.08 6.05
C VAL A 215 -24.24 -7.71 7.30
N ASN A 216 -23.69 -8.93 7.18
CA ASN A 216 -23.02 -9.63 8.27
C ASN A 216 -21.95 -8.74 8.95
N LEU A 217 -21.97 -8.68 10.28
CA LEU A 217 -21.05 -7.83 11.06
C LEU A 217 -19.58 -8.06 10.71
N GLY A 218 -19.16 -9.31 10.51
CA GLY A 218 -17.78 -9.65 10.15
C GLY A 218 -17.39 -9.19 8.75
N THR A 219 -18.33 -9.18 7.81
CA THR A 219 -18.15 -8.56 6.49
C THR A 219 -17.98 -7.05 6.60
N VAL A 220 -18.81 -6.36 7.40
CA VAL A 220 -18.69 -4.90 7.62
C VAL A 220 -17.35 -4.56 8.29
N VAL A 221 -16.95 -5.31 9.33
CA VAL A 221 -15.63 -5.16 9.98
C VAL A 221 -14.50 -5.41 8.98
N GLY A 222 -14.62 -6.40 8.10
CA GLY A 222 -13.67 -6.67 7.03
C GLY A 222 -13.53 -5.51 6.05
N VAL A 223 -14.65 -4.94 5.59
CA VAL A 223 -14.66 -3.76 4.70
C VAL A 223 -14.05 -2.54 5.39
N VAL A 224 -14.41 -2.25 6.65
CA VAL A 224 -13.85 -1.15 7.44
C VAL A 224 -12.32 -1.29 7.60
N ASN A 225 -11.84 -2.50 7.89
CA ASN A 225 -10.40 -2.75 7.97
C ASN A 225 -9.68 -2.55 6.62
N LYS A 226 -10.29 -2.94 5.50
CA LYS A 226 -9.77 -2.72 4.15
C LYS A 226 -9.78 -1.25 3.74
N SER A 227 -10.86 -0.51 4.02
CA SER A 227 -10.94 0.92 3.70
C SER A 227 -9.91 1.77 4.44
N CYS A 228 -9.50 1.33 5.65
CA CYS A 228 -8.47 1.99 6.45
C CYS A 228 -7.05 1.48 6.17
N GLN A 229 -6.82 0.75 5.07
CA GLN A 229 -5.47 0.37 4.68
C GLN A 229 -4.76 1.57 4.03
N SER A 230 -3.63 1.98 4.61
CA SER A 230 -2.73 2.97 4.00
C SER A 230 -2.22 2.47 2.65
N GLU A 231 -2.12 3.36 1.66
CA GLU A 231 -1.75 3.09 0.26
C GLU A 231 -2.84 2.38 -0.58
N SER A 232 -4.08 2.27 -0.11
CA SER A 232 -5.23 1.73 -0.87
C SER A 232 -5.58 2.52 -2.15
N HIS A 233 -5.20 3.80 -2.23
CA HIS A 233 -5.38 4.64 -3.43
C HIS A 233 -4.39 4.36 -4.55
N TYR A 234 -3.29 3.66 -4.24
CA TYR A 234 -2.44 3.02 -5.23
C TYR A 234 -2.44 1.54 -4.92
N LEU A 235 -3.48 0.84 -5.40
CA LEU A 235 -3.15 -0.38 -6.10
C LEU A 235 -2.30 0.08 -7.29
N ASP A 236 -0.99 -0.17 -7.18
CA ASP A 236 -0.10 -0.06 -8.36
C ASP A 236 -0.58 -1.26 -9.13
N GLU A 237 -1.39 -0.97 -10.13
CA GLU A 237 -2.20 -1.98 -10.77
C GLU A 237 -1.26 -2.85 -11.64
#